data_AF-A0A1B8B1X9-F1
#
_entry.id   AF-A0A1B8B1X9-F1
#
_cell.length_a   1.000
_cell.length_b   1.000
_cell.length_c   1.000
_cell.angle_alpha   90.00
_cell.angle_beta   90.00
_cell.angle_gamma   90.00
#
_symmetry.space_group_name_H-M   'P 1'
#
loop_
_entity.id
_entity.type
_entity.pdbx_description
1 polymer ?
#
loop_
_entity_poly.entity_id
_entity_poly.type
_entity_poly.pdbx_seq_one_letter_code
_entity_poly.pdbx_strand_id
1 'polypeptide(L)'
;MVNCANCGKDASLRCNGCMNAPEYHDGDSAGVFYCGHECQTADWAKHKKSCNNLKRRKSLLRAAKLLKATLLSYNEVLFHWDLTEIEPRNDALILKHDNRRPSWEKPVNFPDHLTTNIEHKEAALLKREALHSLSILGPMTRKLVKCLVSRLETVYVQITNPPYPAIMDPPDAAFFDMMKPGVHIIVLATLRGSDEKWVIDFTGRQFGFKDVLFPLEKYITETNCNVEWPASPYFHSEISDQQEIMALDGMPPPEPMADILRITRYRLHFAALVKACVDNTMIQGSDAEFNIKVDEFSQKVKTHMSVCQSY
;
A
#
# COMPACT_ATOMS: atom_id res chain seq x y z
N MET A 1 -8.07 15.96 33.07
CA MET A 1 -8.94 16.97 32.43
C MET A 1 -8.21 17.52 31.22
N VAL A 2 -8.90 17.74 30.11
CA VAL A 2 -8.29 18.27 28.87
C VAL A 2 -8.69 19.74 28.73
N ASN A 3 -7.71 20.61 28.51
CA ASN A 3 -7.93 22.05 28.53
C ASN A 3 -8.14 22.60 27.12
N CYS A 4 -8.97 23.63 27.01
CA CYS A 4 -9.21 24.40 25.80
C CYS A 4 -7.91 25.10 25.39
N ALA A 5 -7.45 24.87 24.15
CA ALA A 5 -6.22 25.45 23.63
C ALA A 5 -6.24 27.00 23.57
N ASN A 6 -7.42 27.61 23.52
CA ASN A 6 -7.57 29.06 23.50
C ASN A 6 -7.66 29.68 24.91
N CYS A 7 -8.54 29.15 25.77
CA CYS A 7 -8.93 29.82 27.02
C CYS A 7 -8.59 29.05 28.31
N GLY A 8 -8.03 27.84 28.21
CA GLY A 8 -7.58 27.04 29.35
C GLY A 8 -8.68 26.33 30.16
N LYS A 9 -9.96 26.61 29.91
CA LYS A 9 -11.10 25.93 30.56
C LYS A 9 -11.24 24.48 30.11
N ASP A 10 -12.01 23.69 30.84
CA ASP A 10 -12.34 22.31 30.44
C ASP A 10 -12.91 22.25 29.02
N ALA A 11 -12.42 21.29 28.25
CA ALA A 11 -12.76 21.11 26.84
C ALA A 11 -13.01 19.65 26.50
N SER A 12 -14.02 19.42 25.65
CA SER A 12 -14.35 18.10 25.09
C SER A 12 -14.40 18.09 23.57
N LEU A 13 -14.50 19.26 22.91
CA LEU A 13 -14.62 19.35 21.47
C LEU A 13 -13.24 19.29 20.82
N ARG A 14 -12.94 18.17 20.13
CA ARG A 14 -11.69 18.02 19.36
C ARG A 14 -11.83 18.67 17.99
N CYS A 15 -10.74 19.20 17.44
CA CYS A 15 -10.76 19.70 16.06
C CYS A 15 -11.03 18.56 15.06
N ASN A 16 -12.18 18.59 14.40
CA ASN A 16 -12.56 17.62 13.35
C ASN A 16 -11.55 17.54 12.20
N GLY A 17 -10.81 18.62 11.97
CA GLY A 17 -9.82 18.69 10.91
C GLY A 17 -8.64 17.76 11.14
N CYS A 18 -8.05 17.77 12.33
CA CYS A 18 -6.81 17.05 12.63
C CYS A 18 -7.00 15.83 13.53
N MET A 19 -8.23 15.54 13.99
CA MET A 19 -8.49 14.35 14.78
C MET A 19 -8.16 13.07 14.00
N ASN A 20 -7.59 12.10 14.72
CA ASN A 20 -7.20 10.78 14.21
C ASN A 20 -6.12 10.83 13.11
N ALA A 21 -5.32 11.89 13.06
CA ALA A 21 -4.10 11.89 12.25
C ALA A 21 -3.07 10.92 12.86
N PRO A 22 -2.30 10.19 12.04
CA PRO A 22 -1.22 9.35 12.54
C PRO A 22 -0.07 10.20 13.10
N GLU A 23 0.68 9.59 14.04
CA GLU A 23 1.85 10.19 14.68
C GLU A 23 3.09 10.02 13.80
N TYR A 24 3.86 11.11 13.69
CA TYR A 24 5.19 11.08 13.11
C TYR A 24 6.25 10.90 14.20
N HIS A 25 6.06 11.62 15.31
CA HIS A 25 6.79 11.46 16.57
C HIS A 25 5.80 11.33 17.73
N ASP A 26 6.24 10.72 18.82
CA ASP A 26 5.39 10.50 20.00
C ASP A 26 4.72 11.80 20.46
N GLY A 27 3.38 11.78 20.50
CA GLY A 27 2.56 12.90 20.94
C GLY A 27 2.36 14.03 19.92
N ASP A 28 2.95 13.96 18.73
CA ASP A 28 2.85 15.02 17.73
C ASP A 28 1.51 15.03 16.95
N SER A 29 0.67 14.01 17.16
CA SER A 29 -0.73 13.96 16.72
C SER A 29 -1.73 14.38 17.81
N ALA A 30 -1.23 14.82 18.98
CA ALA A 30 -2.07 15.19 20.11
C ALA A 30 -3.21 16.11 19.64
N GLY A 31 -4.43 15.69 19.98
CA GLY A 31 -5.62 16.43 19.59
C GLY A 31 -5.60 17.84 20.15
N VAL A 32 -6.06 18.81 19.35
CA VAL A 32 -6.37 20.15 19.87
C VAL A 32 -7.83 20.17 20.27
N PHE A 33 -8.09 20.59 21.51
CA PHE A 33 -9.41 20.62 22.12
C PHE A 33 -9.85 22.05 22.40
N TYR A 34 -11.16 22.29 22.29
CA TYR A 34 -11.79 23.57 22.53
C TYR A 34 -13.03 23.37 23.39
N CYS A 35 -13.41 24.40 24.16
CA CYS A 35 -14.70 24.40 24.85
C CYS A 35 -15.87 24.72 23.90
N GLY A 36 -15.58 25.19 22.67
CA GLY A 36 -16.59 25.50 21.67
C GLY A 36 -16.00 26.10 20.38
N HIS A 37 -16.85 26.30 19.38
CA HIS A 37 -16.49 26.80 18.05
C HIS A 37 -15.86 28.21 18.08
N GLU A 38 -16.30 29.06 19.00
CA GLU A 38 -15.74 30.42 19.18
C GLU A 38 -14.26 30.38 19.54
N CYS A 39 -13.88 29.53 20.50
CA CYS A 39 -12.48 29.35 20.90
C CYS A 39 -11.64 28.73 19.80
N GLN A 40 -12.20 27.81 19.00
CA GLN A 40 -11.52 27.26 17.83
C GLN A 40 -11.26 28.34 16.77
N THR A 41 -12.23 29.22 16.54
CA THR A 41 -12.11 30.31 15.56
C THR A 41 -11.06 31.32 16.01
N ALA A 42 -11.06 31.68 17.29
CA ALA A 42 -10.09 32.59 17.89
C ALA A 42 -8.65 32.05 17.83
N ASP A 43 -8.45 30.74 18.06
CA ASP A 43 -7.13 30.10 17.99
C ASP A 43 -6.69 29.75 16.55
N TRP A 44 -7.58 29.89 15.56
CA TRP A 44 -7.35 29.36 14.21
C TRP A 44 -6.06 29.87 13.57
N ALA A 45 -5.69 31.13 13.77
CA ALA A 45 -4.45 31.69 13.22
C ALA A 45 -3.20 30.93 13.69
N LYS A 46 -3.18 30.46 14.95
CA LYS A 46 -2.09 29.66 15.53
C LYS A 46 -2.21 28.19 15.12
N HIS A 47 -3.42 27.64 15.17
CA HIS A 47 -3.67 26.23 14.90
C HIS A 47 -3.54 25.84 13.43
N LYS A 48 -3.93 26.71 12.49
CA LYS A 48 -4.13 26.40 11.05
C LYS A 48 -2.96 25.64 10.41
N LYS A 49 -1.71 26.05 10.67
CA LYS A 49 -0.52 25.41 10.08
C LYS A 49 -0.40 23.94 10.54
N SER A 50 -0.46 23.72 11.86
CA SER A 50 -0.40 22.38 12.46
C SER A 50 -1.59 21.51 12.01
N CYS A 51 -2.80 22.08 11.99
CA CYS A 51 -4.02 21.41 11.54
C CYS A 51 -3.90 20.89 10.10
N ASN A 52 -3.37 21.72 9.20
CA ASN A 52 -3.18 21.34 7.80
C ASN A 52 -2.17 20.22 7.63
N ASN A 53 -1.11 20.20 8.44
CA ASN A 53 -0.12 19.13 8.41
C ASN A 53 -0.74 17.78 8.82
N LEU A 54 -1.42 17.77 9.97
CA LEU A 54 -2.14 16.60 10.48
C LEU A 54 -3.24 16.11 9.52
N LYS A 55 -3.96 17.03 8.86
CA LYS A 55 -4.90 16.69 7.77
C LYS A 55 -4.22 15.94 6.64
N ARG A 56 -3.05 16.38 6.20
CA ARG A 56 -2.31 15.71 5.12
C ARG A 56 -1.84 14.33 5.55
N ARG A 57 -1.33 14.18 6.78
CA ARG A 57 -0.97 12.86 7.35
C ARG A 57 -2.16 11.90 7.35
N LYS A 58 -3.34 12.36 7.80
CA LYS A 58 -4.58 11.59 7.77
C LYS A 58 -4.98 11.18 6.35
N SER A 59 -4.95 12.11 5.40
CA SER A 59 -5.25 11.82 4.00
C SER A 59 -4.23 10.87 3.37
N LEU A 60 -2.96 10.97 3.74
CA LEU A 60 -1.90 10.08 3.26
C LEU A 60 -2.13 8.64 3.77
N LEU A 61 -2.50 8.48 5.05
CA LEU A 61 -2.86 7.18 5.61
C LEU A 61 -4.05 6.56 4.89
N ARG A 62 -5.08 7.38 4.60
CA ARG A 62 -6.24 6.94 3.83
C ARG A 62 -5.86 6.52 2.41
N ALA A 63 -4.97 7.27 1.74
CA ALA A 63 -4.45 6.88 0.44
C ALA A 63 -3.73 5.52 0.53
N ALA A 64 -2.81 5.33 1.48
CA ALA A 64 -2.10 4.08 1.69
C ALA A 64 -3.04 2.89 1.95
N LYS A 65 -4.06 3.06 2.80
CA LYS A 65 -5.08 2.04 3.07
C LYS A 65 -5.89 1.67 1.83
N LEU A 66 -6.35 2.67 1.08
CA LEU A 66 -7.11 2.45 -0.16
C LEU A 66 -6.25 1.75 -1.22
N LEU A 67 -4.98 2.10 -1.34
CA LEU A 67 -4.02 1.44 -2.24
C LEU A 67 -3.85 -0.04 -1.89
N LYS A 68 -3.63 -0.37 -0.61
CA LYS A 68 -3.53 -1.77 -0.16
C LYS A 68 -4.81 -2.54 -0.43
N ALA A 69 -5.98 -2.01 -0.04
CA ALA A 69 -7.26 -2.68 -0.27
C ALA A 69 -7.54 -2.93 -1.76
N THR A 70 -7.13 -1.99 -2.61
CA THR A 70 -7.23 -2.11 -4.07
C THR A 70 -6.33 -3.22 -4.60
N LEU A 71 -5.07 -3.29 -4.15
CA LEU A 71 -4.14 -4.34 -4.56
C LEU A 71 -4.61 -5.73 -4.12
N LEU A 72 -5.06 -5.85 -2.87
CA LEU A 72 -5.64 -7.10 -2.37
C LEU A 72 -6.84 -7.53 -3.23
N SER A 73 -7.75 -6.61 -3.54
CA SER A 73 -8.91 -6.89 -4.39
C SER A 73 -8.55 -7.27 -5.82
N TYR A 74 -7.50 -6.66 -6.38
CA TYR A 74 -6.95 -7.03 -7.68
C TYR A 74 -6.36 -8.45 -7.64
N ASN A 75 -5.52 -8.73 -6.64
CA ASN A 75 -4.83 -10.03 -6.49
C ASN A 75 -5.77 -11.17 -6.09
N GLU A 76 -6.90 -10.88 -5.43
CA GLU A 76 -7.92 -11.90 -5.16
C GLU A 76 -8.55 -12.47 -6.42
N VAL A 77 -8.66 -11.65 -7.48
CA VAL A 77 -9.24 -12.06 -8.76
C VAL A 77 -8.19 -12.51 -9.75
N LEU A 78 -7.02 -11.86 -9.73
CA LEU A 78 -5.90 -12.16 -10.61
C LEU A 78 -4.74 -12.76 -9.83
N PHE A 79 -4.98 -13.91 -9.21
CA PHE A 79 -3.97 -14.62 -8.45
C PHE A 79 -3.17 -15.55 -9.36
N HIS A 80 -1.85 -15.52 -9.22
CA HIS A 80 -0.92 -16.24 -10.12
C HIS A 80 -0.32 -17.50 -9.49
N TRP A 81 -0.60 -17.77 -8.21
CA TRP A 81 -0.05 -18.91 -7.49
C TRP A 81 -1.10 -20.01 -7.30
N ASP A 82 -0.71 -21.24 -7.60
CA ASP A 82 -1.50 -22.43 -7.29
C ASP A 82 -1.20 -22.90 -5.87
N LEU A 83 -1.66 -22.13 -4.90
CA LEU A 83 -1.53 -22.51 -3.50
C LEU A 83 -2.35 -23.78 -3.23
N THR A 84 -1.72 -24.74 -2.57
CA THR A 84 -2.33 -25.98 -2.12
C THR A 84 -2.56 -25.98 -0.61
N GLU A 85 -1.77 -25.19 0.14
CA GLU A 85 -1.90 -25.06 1.58
C GLU A 85 -1.36 -23.72 2.08
N ILE A 86 -1.97 -23.18 3.13
CA ILE A 86 -1.47 -22.05 3.91
C ILE A 86 -1.26 -22.54 5.34
N GLU A 87 -0.01 -22.83 5.68
CA GLU A 87 0.37 -23.48 6.94
C GLU A 87 1.02 -22.44 7.88
N PRO A 88 0.30 -21.92 8.89
CA PRO A 88 0.90 -21.07 9.89
C PRO A 88 1.83 -21.87 10.82
N ARG A 89 3.05 -21.40 10.97
CA ARG A 89 4.02 -21.88 11.97
C ARG A 89 4.26 -20.81 13.02
N ASN A 90 5.08 -21.13 14.02
CA ASN A 90 5.37 -20.21 15.12
C ASN A 90 6.11 -18.94 14.66
N ASP A 91 6.94 -19.05 13.63
CA ASP A 91 7.88 -18.04 13.17
C ASP A 91 7.63 -17.54 11.75
N ALA A 92 6.85 -18.27 10.95
CA ALA A 92 6.57 -17.92 9.56
C ALA A 92 5.22 -18.47 9.08
N LEU A 93 4.72 -17.91 7.97
CA LEU A 93 3.60 -18.45 7.21
C LEU A 93 4.13 -19.22 6.01
N ILE A 94 3.89 -20.52 5.94
CA ILE A 94 4.33 -21.34 4.82
C ILE A 94 3.21 -21.41 3.78
N LEU A 95 3.54 -21.02 2.55
CA LEU A 95 2.67 -21.00 1.39
C LEU A 95 3.07 -22.14 0.47
N LYS A 96 2.37 -23.28 0.57
CA LYS A 96 2.66 -24.43 -0.29
C LYS A 96 2.00 -24.25 -1.63
N HIS A 97 2.73 -24.54 -2.70
CA HIS A 97 2.24 -24.38 -4.06
C HIS A 97 2.66 -25.52 -4.98
N ASP A 98 1.88 -25.76 -6.02
CA ASP A 98 2.27 -26.67 -7.10
C ASP A 98 3.02 -25.90 -8.20
N ASN A 99 4.35 -26.10 -8.26
CA ASN A 99 5.21 -25.47 -9.25
C ASN A 99 5.10 -26.07 -10.67
N ARG A 100 4.22 -27.06 -10.86
CA ARG A 100 3.97 -27.67 -12.18
C ARG A 100 3.10 -26.81 -13.06
N ARG A 101 2.38 -25.85 -12.50
CA ARG A 101 1.59 -24.91 -13.28
C ARG A 101 2.50 -23.91 -13.99
N PRO A 102 2.46 -23.85 -15.33
CA PRO A 102 3.18 -22.82 -16.04
C PRO A 102 2.65 -21.42 -15.74
N SER A 103 3.54 -20.44 -15.57
CA SER A 103 3.17 -19.05 -15.27
C SER A 103 2.28 -18.40 -16.34
N TRP A 104 2.30 -18.91 -17.57
CA TRP A 104 1.47 -18.46 -18.68
C TRP A 104 0.06 -19.06 -18.68
N GLU A 105 -0.35 -19.83 -17.69
CA GLU A 105 -1.77 -20.15 -17.53
C GLU A 105 -2.57 -18.93 -17.08
N LYS A 106 -3.90 -18.96 -17.28
CA LYS A 106 -4.77 -17.82 -16.93
C LYS A 106 -4.76 -17.61 -15.41
N PRO A 107 -4.74 -16.37 -14.91
CA PRO A 107 -4.82 -16.16 -13.47
C PRO A 107 -6.10 -16.77 -12.88
N VAL A 108 -6.01 -17.22 -11.63
CA VAL A 108 -7.10 -17.86 -10.87
C VAL A 108 -7.60 -16.92 -9.77
N ASN A 109 -8.76 -17.23 -9.21
CA ASN A 109 -9.16 -16.59 -7.95
C ASN A 109 -8.27 -17.10 -6.82
N PHE A 110 -8.02 -16.25 -5.83
CA PHE A 110 -7.39 -16.67 -4.60
C PHE A 110 -8.20 -17.81 -3.95
N PRO A 111 -7.55 -18.91 -3.51
CA PRO A 111 -8.23 -20.05 -2.93
C PRO A 111 -8.65 -19.76 -1.48
N ASP A 112 -9.76 -19.03 -1.31
CA ASP A 112 -10.30 -18.58 -0.01
C ASP A 112 -10.51 -19.71 1.02
N HIS A 113 -10.70 -20.95 0.55
CA HIS A 113 -10.88 -22.10 1.41
C HIS A 113 -9.61 -22.51 2.17
N LEU A 114 -8.42 -22.03 1.77
CA LEU A 114 -7.15 -22.37 2.43
C LEU A 114 -6.92 -21.62 3.75
N THR A 115 -7.61 -20.50 3.98
CA THR A 115 -7.49 -19.77 5.24
C THR A 115 -8.69 -18.87 5.51
N THR A 116 -9.15 -18.85 6.76
CA THR A 116 -10.12 -17.86 7.26
C THR A 116 -9.43 -16.68 7.98
N ASN A 117 -8.11 -16.78 8.22
CA ASN A 117 -7.34 -15.71 8.84
C ASN A 117 -7.00 -14.63 7.81
N ILE A 118 -7.54 -13.43 8.02
CA ILE A 118 -7.37 -12.27 7.14
C ILE A 118 -5.88 -11.89 7.01
N GLU A 119 -5.11 -11.95 8.09
CA GLU A 119 -3.68 -11.60 8.05
C GLU A 119 -2.88 -12.58 7.20
N HIS A 120 -3.20 -13.88 7.27
CA HIS A 120 -2.56 -14.90 6.44
C HIS A 120 -2.95 -14.76 4.97
N LYS A 121 -4.23 -14.48 4.70
CA LYS A 121 -4.72 -14.20 3.34
C LYS A 121 -4.00 -12.99 2.74
N GLU A 122 -3.89 -11.88 3.47
CA GLU A 122 -3.16 -10.71 2.99
C GLU A 122 -1.69 -11.01 2.72
N ALA A 123 -1.02 -11.75 3.61
CA ALA A 123 0.38 -12.10 3.43
C ALA A 123 0.58 -12.97 2.17
N ALA A 124 -0.32 -13.92 1.91
CA ALA A 124 -0.32 -14.74 0.71
C ALA A 124 -0.58 -13.94 -0.57
N LEU A 125 -1.57 -13.03 -0.55
CA LEU A 125 -1.91 -12.16 -1.68
C LEU A 125 -0.82 -11.14 -2.03
N LEU A 126 0.05 -10.79 -1.09
CA LEU A 126 1.07 -9.76 -1.26
C LEU A 126 2.49 -10.34 -1.42
N LYS A 127 2.64 -11.66 -1.32
CA LYS A 127 3.94 -12.32 -1.46
C LYS A 127 4.46 -12.12 -2.89
N ARG A 128 5.68 -11.57 -3.02
CA ARG A 128 6.36 -11.23 -4.29
C ARG A 128 5.68 -10.15 -5.13
N GLU A 129 4.77 -9.38 -4.56
CA GLU A 129 4.07 -8.33 -5.30
C GLU A 129 4.78 -6.97 -5.25
N ALA A 130 5.89 -6.84 -4.51
CA ALA A 130 6.54 -5.55 -4.24
C ALA A 130 6.91 -4.76 -5.51
N LEU A 131 7.44 -5.41 -6.55
CA LEU A 131 7.76 -4.74 -7.82
C LEU A 131 6.50 -4.49 -8.66
N HIS A 132 5.70 -5.52 -8.90
CA HIS A 132 4.52 -5.45 -9.76
C HIS A 132 3.49 -4.43 -9.26
N SER A 133 3.32 -4.34 -7.94
CA SER A 133 2.41 -3.39 -7.31
C SER A 133 2.76 -1.93 -7.57
N LEU A 134 4.03 -1.58 -7.82
CA LEU A 134 4.42 -0.22 -8.22
C LEU A 134 3.82 0.16 -9.58
N SER A 135 3.79 -0.79 -10.51
CA SER A 135 3.19 -0.59 -11.83
C SER A 135 1.68 -0.67 -11.79
N ILE A 136 1.10 -1.66 -11.10
CA ILE A 136 -0.35 -1.81 -10.94
C ILE A 136 -0.95 -0.55 -10.30
N LEU A 137 -0.34 -0.04 -9.21
CA LEU A 137 -0.88 1.08 -8.43
C LEU A 137 -0.27 2.44 -8.80
N GLY A 138 0.71 2.52 -9.69
CA GLY A 138 1.46 3.73 -10.01
C GLY A 138 0.57 4.95 -10.33
N PRO A 139 -0.29 4.86 -11.36
CA PRO A 139 -1.22 5.93 -11.71
C PRO A 139 -2.17 6.31 -10.56
N MET A 140 -2.70 5.32 -9.84
CA MET A 140 -3.61 5.53 -8.72
C MET A 140 -2.94 6.26 -7.57
N THR A 141 -1.73 5.84 -7.20
CA THR A 141 -0.94 6.44 -6.13
C THR A 141 -0.69 7.91 -6.42
N ARG A 142 -0.16 8.22 -7.61
CA ARG A 142 0.11 9.61 -8.02
C ARG A 142 -1.15 10.47 -7.99
N LYS A 143 -2.30 9.95 -8.40
CA LYS A 143 -3.58 10.68 -8.38
C LYS A 143 -4.02 11.00 -6.95
N LEU A 144 -4.00 10.02 -6.06
CA LEU A 144 -4.44 10.17 -4.67
C LEU A 144 -3.56 11.14 -3.86
N VAL A 145 -2.24 11.12 -4.09
CA VAL A 145 -1.30 11.88 -3.26
C VAL A 145 -0.84 13.21 -3.88
N LYS A 146 -1.24 13.54 -5.11
CA LYS A 146 -0.80 14.72 -5.88
C LYS A 146 -0.73 16.02 -5.06
N CYS A 147 -1.75 16.29 -4.24
CA CYS A 147 -1.85 17.50 -3.43
C CYS A 147 -1.32 17.35 -2.00
N LEU A 148 -0.96 16.14 -1.60
CA LEU A 148 -0.50 15.79 -0.25
C LEU A 148 1.01 15.83 -0.14
N VAL A 149 1.73 15.44 -1.19
CA VAL A 149 3.18 15.25 -1.18
C VAL A 149 3.87 16.23 -2.14
N SER A 150 5.13 16.54 -1.85
CA SER A 150 6.02 17.31 -2.71
C SER A 150 6.90 16.40 -3.56
N ARG A 151 7.23 15.20 -3.07
CA ARG A 151 8.09 14.22 -3.73
C ARG A 151 7.61 12.79 -3.46
N LEU A 152 7.69 11.94 -4.48
CA LEU A 152 7.50 10.49 -4.39
C LEU A 152 8.70 9.79 -4.98
N GLU A 153 9.22 8.81 -4.26
CA GLU A 153 10.39 8.04 -4.61
C GLU A 153 10.12 6.55 -4.38
N THR A 154 10.82 5.68 -5.09
CA THR A 154 10.94 4.25 -4.79
C THR A 154 12.30 4.00 -4.16
N VAL A 155 12.34 3.12 -3.16
CA VAL A 155 13.57 2.76 -2.45
C VAL A 155 13.61 1.25 -2.29
N TYR A 156 14.74 0.66 -2.64
CA TYR A 156 15.01 -0.75 -2.38
C TYR A 156 15.66 -0.88 -1.01
N VAL A 157 15.06 -1.72 -0.18
CA VAL A 157 15.52 -1.97 1.18
C VAL A 157 15.73 -3.46 1.39
N GLN A 158 16.64 -3.79 2.29
CA GLN A 158 16.90 -5.15 2.73
C GLN A 158 16.38 -5.31 4.15
N ILE A 159 15.29 -6.05 4.32
CA ILE A 159 14.70 -6.36 5.62
C ILE A 159 15.47 -7.52 6.23
N THR A 160 15.94 -7.35 7.47
CA THR A 160 16.85 -8.33 8.10
C THR A 160 16.19 -9.15 9.21
N ASN A 161 15.07 -8.67 9.77
CA ASN A 161 14.37 -9.36 10.86
C ASN A 161 12.84 -9.23 10.69
N PRO A 162 12.26 -9.89 9.67
CA PRO A 162 10.82 -9.84 9.47
C PRO A 162 10.09 -10.54 10.64
N PRO A 163 9.06 -9.91 11.25
CA PRO A 163 8.39 -10.48 12.42
C PRO A 163 7.63 -11.79 12.13
N TYR A 164 7.08 -11.93 10.91
CA TYR A 164 6.33 -13.13 10.52
C TYR A 164 6.28 -13.26 8.98
N PRO A 165 7.39 -13.69 8.34
CA PRO A 165 7.49 -13.74 6.89
C PRO A 165 6.60 -14.83 6.28
N ALA A 166 6.02 -14.52 5.12
CA ALA A 166 5.45 -15.50 4.22
C ALA A 166 6.55 -16.13 3.36
N ILE A 167 6.61 -17.46 3.32
CA ILE A 167 7.64 -18.25 2.64
C ILE A 167 6.96 -19.20 1.65
N MET A 168 7.44 -19.21 0.40
CA MET A 168 6.96 -20.16 -0.61
C MET A 168 7.62 -21.52 -0.40
N ASP A 169 6.85 -22.61 -0.49
CA ASP A 169 7.34 -23.99 -0.39
C ASP A 169 6.77 -24.86 -1.52
N PRO A 170 7.59 -25.41 -2.44
CA PRO A 170 9.04 -25.23 -2.51
C PRO A 170 9.43 -23.77 -2.82
N PRO A 171 10.69 -23.37 -2.56
CA PRO A 171 11.24 -22.13 -3.09
C PRO A 171 11.00 -22.02 -4.59
N ASP A 172 10.75 -20.81 -5.08
CA ASP A 172 10.44 -20.59 -6.48
C ASP A 172 11.75 -20.46 -7.26
N ALA A 173 11.88 -21.09 -8.43
CA ALA A 173 13.10 -20.98 -9.21
C ALA A 173 13.25 -19.64 -9.97
N ALA A 174 12.25 -18.75 -9.89
CA ALA A 174 12.25 -17.48 -10.62
C ALA A 174 13.35 -16.50 -10.15
N PHE A 175 13.68 -15.55 -11.03
CA PHE A 175 14.69 -14.49 -10.87
C PHE A 175 14.73 -13.82 -9.48
N PHE A 176 13.58 -13.70 -8.81
CA PHE A 176 13.48 -13.11 -7.48
C PHE A 176 14.13 -13.94 -6.36
N ASP A 177 14.27 -15.26 -6.52
CA ASP A 177 15.04 -16.10 -5.58
C ASP A 177 16.56 -16.02 -5.82
N MET A 178 16.98 -15.31 -6.87
CA MET A 178 18.37 -14.85 -7.02
C MET A 178 18.63 -13.54 -6.27
N MET A 179 17.60 -12.80 -5.85
CA MET A 179 17.79 -11.64 -4.98
C MET A 179 18.07 -12.09 -3.54
N LYS A 180 18.86 -11.29 -2.82
CA LYS A 180 19.16 -11.56 -1.41
C LYS A 180 17.83 -11.73 -0.63
N PRO A 181 17.71 -12.75 0.25
CA PRO A 181 16.50 -12.94 1.03
C PRO A 181 16.16 -11.68 1.81
N GLY A 182 14.94 -11.13 1.64
CA GLY A 182 14.48 -9.94 2.35
C GLY A 182 14.61 -8.61 1.60
N VAL A 183 15.08 -8.62 0.33
CA VAL A 183 14.96 -7.43 -0.53
C VAL A 183 13.47 -7.09 -0.72
N HIS A 184 13.15 -5.81 -0.52
CA HIS A 184 11.82 -5.24 -0.61
C HIS A 184 11.85 -3.87 -1.28
N ILE A 185 10.71 -3.44 -1.82
CA ILE A 185 10.57 -2.12 -2.45
C ILE A 185 9.47 -1.35 -1.76
N ILE A 186 9.79 -0.13 -1.36
CA ILE A 186 8.87 0.77 -0.68
C ILE A 186 8.70 2.07 -1.46
N VAL A 187 7.56 2.75 -1.25
CA VAL A 187 7.32 4.09 -1.78
C VAL A 187 7.56 5.11 -0.67
N LEU A 188 8.51 6.02 -0.90
CA LEU A 188 8.81 7.11 0.00
C LEU A 188 8.07 8.38 -0.43
N ALA A 189 7.34 9.00 0.49
CA ALA A 189 6.56 10.20 0.29
C ALA A 189 7.10 11.34 1.16
N THR A 190 7.52 12.45 0.55
CA THR A 190 7.83 13.69 1.29
C THR A 190 6.57 14.55 1.37
N LEU A 191 6.11 14.83 2.58
CA LEU A 191 4.86 15.54 2.81
C LEU A 191 4.96 17.00 2.34
N ARG A 192 3.91 17.53 1.72
CA ARG A 192 3.93 18.90 1.18
C ARG A 192 3.88 19.92 2.31
N GLY A 193 4.83 20.86 2.30
CA GLY A 193 4.90 21.96 3.28
C GLY A 193 5.54 21.57 4.62
N SER A 194 6.22 20.42 4.66
CA SER A 194 7.15 20.00 5.70
C SER A 194 8.25 19.14 5.06
N ASP A 195 9.22 18.71 5.85
CA ASP A 195 10.27 17.76 5.43
C ASP A 195 9.99 16.34 5.93
N GLU A 196 8.77 16.07 6.41
CA GLU A 196 8.37 14.75 6.90
C GLU A 196 8.41 13.72 5.79
N LYS A 197 9.10 12.60 6.05
CA LYS A 197 9.23 11.49 5.12
C LYS A 197 8.44 10.29 5.62
N TRP A 198 7.51 9.84 4.80
CA TRP A 198 6.61 8.74 5.12
C TRP A 198 6.84 7.58 4.15
N VAL A 199 6.95 6.37 4.68
CA VAL A 199 6.99 5.13 3.91
C VAL A 199 5.57 4.64 3.71
N ILE A 200 5.16 4.48 2.45
CA ILE A 200 3.96 3.77 2.04
C ILE A 200 4.37 2.36 1.66
N ASP A 201 3.97 1.39 2.47
CA ASP A 201 4.30 -0.02 2.27
C ASP A 201 3.01 -0.85 2.24
N PHE A 202 2.40 -0.94 1.05
CA PHE A 202 1.16 -1.71 0.86
C PHE A 202 1.42 -3.23 0.69
N THR A 203 2.68 -3.67 0.60
CA THR A 203 3.08 -5.09 0.46
C THR A 203 3.84 -5.63 1.69
N GLY A 204 4.11 -4.80 2.71
CA GLY A 204 4.86 -5.17 3.91
C GLY A 204 4.27 -6.33 4.72
N ARG A 205 2.98 -6.66 4.52
CA ARG A 205 2.34 -7.81 5.16
C ARG A 205 2.99 -9.15 4.79
N GLN A 206 3.68 -9.25 3.65
CA GLN A 206 4.45 -10.45 3.29
C GLN A 206 5.61 -10.74 4.27
N PHE A 207 5.99 -9.76 5.10
CA PHE A 207 6.99 -9.88 6.16
C PHE A 207 6.38 -9.87 7.57
N GLY A 208 5.05 -9.76 7.67
CA GLY A 208 4.33 -9.67 8.95
C GLY A 208 4.06 -8.24 9.43
N PHE A 209 4.45 -7.19 8.68
CA PHE A 209 4.17 -5.81 9.06
C PHE A 209 2.69 -5.48 8.89
N LYS A 210 2.08 -4.89 9.94
CA LYS A 210 0.63 -4.71 9.98
C LYS A 210 0.16 -3.41 9.32
N ASP A 211 0.88 -2.34 9.60
CA ASP A 211 0.57 -1.00 9.11
C ASP A 211 1.00 -0.81 7.66
N VAL A 212 0.45 0.22 7.03
CA VAL A 212 0.68 0.57 5.60
C VAL A 212 1.39 1.90 5.41
N LEU A 213 1.53 2.66 6.50
CA LEU A 213 2.12 4.00 6.48
C LEU A 213 2.96 4.18 7.74
N PHE A 214 4.22 4.56 7.55
CA PHE A 214 5.18 4.71 8.64
C PHE A 214 5.97 6.01 8.47
N PRO A 215 6.32 6.71 9.55
CA PRO A 215 7.44 7.64 9.53
C PRO A 215 8.71 6.91 9.09
N LEU A 216 9.57 7.53 8.28
CA LEU A 216 10.77 6.86 7.73
C LEU A 216 11.67 6.29 8.84
N GLU A 217 11.94 7.07 9.88
CA GLU A 217 12.80 6.64 10.99
C GLU A 217 12.20 5.46 11.76
N LYS A 218 10.88 5.49 11.97
CA LYS A 218 10.14 4.38 12.60
C LYS A 218 10.20 3.12 11.74
N TYR A 219 9.99 3.25 10.43
CA TYR A 219 10.10 2.13 9.50
C TYR A 219 11.48 1.48 9.55
N ILE A 220 12.56 2.28 9.47
CA ILE A 220 13.94 1.76 9.54
C ILE A 220 14.18 1.04 10.86
N THR A 221 13.71 1.61 11.97
CA THR A 221 13.89 1.03 13.31
C THR A 221 13.12 -0.28 13.47
N GLU A 222 11.85 -0.33 13.08
CA GLU A 222 10.98 -1.50 13.26
C GLU A 222 11.32 -2.65 12.30
N THR A 223 11.77 -2.34 11.10
CA THR A 223 12.13 -3.35 10.09
C THR A 223 13.61 -3.75 10.15
N ASN A 224 14.43 -2.98 10.86
CA ASN A 224 15.90 -3.08 10.87
C ASN A 224 16.46 -3.16 9.44
N CYS A 225 15.92 -2.34 8.53
CA CYS A 225 16.24 -2.42 7.12
C CYS A 225 17.47 -1.58 6.74
N ASN A 226 18.22 -2.04 5.75
CA ASN A 226 19.27 -1.27 5.10
C ASN A 226 18.80 -0.81 3.71
N VAL A 227 19.22 0.38 3.28
CA VAL A 227 18.99 0.84 1.90
C VAL A 227 19.96 0.11 0.98
N GLU A 228 19.45 -0.66 0.03
CA GLU A 228 20.30 -1.37 -0.95
C GLU A 228 20.65 -0.46 -2.12
N TRP A 229 19.68 0.30 -2.64
CA TRP A 229 19.85 1.16 -3.82
C TRP A 229 19.41 2.61 -3.58
N PRO A 230 20.01 3.59 -4.29
CA PRO A 230 19.59 4.98 -4.22
C PRO A 230 18.11 5.15 -4.54
N ALA A 231 17.46 6.10 -3.85
CA ALA A 231 16.09 6.46 -4.12
C ALA A 231 15.92 6.91 -5.58
N SER A 232 14.88 6.42 -6.24
CA SER A 232 14.54 6.76 -7.62
C SER A 232 13.18 7.45 -7.70
N PRO A 233 12.94 8.40 -8.61
CA PRO A 233 11.63 9.03 -8.74
C PRO A 233 10.51 8.03 -9.04
N TYR A 234 9.39 8.13 -8.35
CA TYR A 234 8.27 7.21 -8.55
C TYR A 234 7.35 7.63 -9.71
N PHE A 235 7.71 7.20 -10.92
CA PHE A 235 6.97 7.50 -12.15
C PHE A 235 6.37 6.26 -12.84
N HIS A 236 6.21 5.15 -12.12
CA HIS A 236 5.83 3.88 -12.73
C HIS A 236 4.47 3.97 -13.43
N SER A 237 4.46 3.57 -14.69
CA SER A 237 3.25 3.31 -15.48
C SER A 237 2.73 1.91 -15.19
N GLU A 238 1.58 1.60 -15.75
CA GLU A 238 0.92 0.29 -15.71
C GLU A 238 1.84 -0.86 -16.16
N ILE A 239 2.90 -0.58 -16.91
CA ILE A 239 3.79 -1.58 -17.52
C ILE A 239 5.28 -1.32 -17.24
N SER A 240 5.63 -0.42 -16.32
CA SER A 240 7.03 -0.03 -16.10
C SER A 240 7.94 -1.18 -15.69
N ASP A 241 7.52 -2.04 -14.77
CA ASP A 241 8.25 -3.26 -14.40
C ASP A 241 8.51 -4.18 -15.61
N GLN A 242 7.53 -4.38 -16.49
CA GLN A 242 7.68 -5.18 -17.71
C GLN A 242 8.73 -4.55 -18.64
N GLN A 243 8.69 -3.23 -18.80
CA GLN A 243 9.67 -2.48 -19.60
C GLN A 243 11.08 -2.55 -19.01
N GLU A 244 11.20 -2.45 -17.68
CA GLU A 244 12.48 -2.54 -16.96
C GLU A 244 13.09 -3.93 -17.10
N ILE A 245 12.31 -4.99 -16.92
CA ILE A 245 12.77 -6.38 -17.10
C ILE A 245 13.23 -6.60 -18.55
N MET A 246 12.43 -6.19 -19.54
CA MET A 246 12.79 -6.35 -20.96
C MET A 246 14.03 -5.52 -21.35
N ALA A 247 14.26 -4.37 -20.71
CA ALA A 247 15.45 -3.56 -20.92
C ALA A 247 16.72 -4.20 -20.34
N LEU A 248 16.60 -4.94 -19.24
CA LEU A 248 17.71 -5.63 -18.59
C LEU A 248 18.05 -6.98 -19.25
N ASP A 249 17.04 -7.81 -19.50
CA ASP A 249 17.21 -9.20 -19.93
C ASP A 249 17.03 -9.40 -21.45
N GLY A 250 16.62 -8.35 -22.15
CA GLY A 250 16.30 -8.39 -23.57
C GLY A 250 14.89 -8.92 -23.85
N MET A 251 14.62 -9.17 -25.14
CA MET A 251 13.29 -9.61 -25.56
C MET A 251 13.04 -11.08 -25.18
N PRO A 252 11.96 -11.38 -24.45
CA PRO A 252 11.66 -12.75 -24.08
C PRO A 252 11.25 -13.60 -25.29
N PRO A 253 11.35 -14.93 -25.20
CA PRO A 253 10.80 -15.85 -26.20
C PRO A 253 9.27 -15.65 -26.42
N PRO A 254 8.69 -16.17 -27.52
CA PRO A 254 7.30 -15.92 -27.89
C PRO A 254 6.25 -16.26 -26.82
N GLU A 255 6.45 -17.35 -26.07
CA GLU A 255 5.50 -17.80 -25.04
C GLU A 255 5.46 -16.84 -23.83
N PRO A 256 6.58 -16.52 -23.14
CA PRO A 256 6.58 -15.48 -22.11
C PRO A 256 6.16 -14.10 -22.63
N MET A 257 6.43 -13.78 -23.90
CA MET A 257 5.93 -12.55 -24.51
C MET A 257 4.40 -12.50 -24.57
N ALA A 258 3.74 -13.62 -24.92
CA ALA A 258 2.29 -13.69 -24.96
C ALA A 258 1.67 -13.47 -23.57
N ASP A 259 2.32 -13.98 -22.52
CA ASP A 259 1.92 -13.76 -21.14
C ASP A 259 2.10 -12.29 -20.71
N ILE A 260 3.25 -11.69 -21.01
CA ILE A 260 3.49 -10.25 -20.77
C ILE A 260 2.39 -9.40 -21.40
N LEU A 261 2.06 -9.64 -22.68
CA LEU A 261 1.01 -8.91 -23.38
C LEU A 261 -0.37 -9.12 -22.75
N ARG A 262 -0.64 -10.30 -22.20
CA ARG A 262 -1.89 -10.58 -21.50
C ARG A 262 -1.96 -9.82 -20.18
N ILE A 263 -0.91 -9.87 -19.37
CA ILE A 263 -0.79 -9.09 -18.13
C ILE A 263 -0.92 -7.59 -18.43
N THR A 264 -0.28 -7.09 -19.50
CA THR A 264 -0.44 -5.70 -19.96
C THR A 264 -1.92 -5.36 -20.20
N ARG A 265 -2.68 -6.24 -20.88
CA ARG A 265 -4.12 -6.00 -21.09
C ARG A 265 -4.89 -5.91 -19.77
N TYR A 266 -4.62 -6.79 -18.81
CA TYR A 266 -5.27 -6.75 -17.50
C TYR A 266 -4.97 -5.45 -16.75
N ARG A 267 -3.73 -4.98 -16.78
CA ARG A 267 -3.33 -3.74 -16.12
C ARG A 267 -3.91 -2.50 -16.79
N LEU A 268 -3.96 -2.46 -18.12
CA LEU A 268 -4.64 -1.37 -18.85
C LEU A 268 -6.15 -1.36 -18.58
N HIS A 269 -6.78 -2.54 -18.47
CA HIS A 269 -8.18 -2.67 -18.09
C HIS A 269 -8.43 -2.12 -16.68
N PHE A 270 -7.58 -2.48 -15.71
CA PHE A 270 -7.63 -1.91 -14.36
C PHE A 270 -7.41 -0.38 -14.36
N ALA A 271 -6.44 0.11 -15.13
CA ALA A 271 -6.16 1.54 -15.22
C ALA A 271 -7.34 2.35 -15.76
N ALA A 272 -8.16 1.77 -16.65
CA ALA A 272 -9.39 2.39 -17.11
C ALA A 272 -10.38 2.62 -15.95
N LEU A 273 -10.52 1.66 -15.03
CA LEU A 273 -11.33 1.82 -13.81
C LEU A 273 -10.77 2.93 -12.92
N VAL A 274 -9.46 2.92 -12.66
CA VAL A 274 -8.78 3.95 -11.85
C VAL A 274 -9.01 5.35 -12.45
N LYS A 275 -8.87 5.49 -13.77
CA LYS A 275 -9.09 6.75 -14.47
C LYS A 275 -10.52 7.27 -14.27
N ALA A 276 -11.50 6.38 -14.35
CA ALA A 276 -12.91 6.70 -14.26
C ALA A 276 -13.37 7.02 -12.82
N CYS A 277 -12.83 6.33 -11.81
CA CYS A 277 -13.43 6.32 -10.47
C CYS A 277 -12.57 6.93 -9.37
N VAL A 278 -11.24 6.99 -9.52
CA VAL A 278 -10.38 7.43 -8.42
C VAL A 278 -10.15 8.94 -8.51
N ASP A 279 -10.36 9.66 -7.41
CA ASP A 279 -9.90 11.04 -7.24
C ASP A 279 -9.61 11.32 -5.74
N ASN A 280 -9.21 12.55 -5.41
CA ASN A 280 -8.87 12.91 -4.02
C ASN A 280 -10.08 12.93 -3.07
N THR A 281 -11.33 12.91 -3.55
CA THR A 281 -12.52 12.82 -2.69
C THR A 281 -12.63 11.44 -2.02
N MET A 282 -12.00 10.42 -2.61
CA MET A 282 -11.91 9.05 -2.06
C MET A 282 -11.24 9.00 -0.68
N ILE A 283 -10.36 9.95 -0.37
CA ILE A 283 -9.59 10.02 0.88
C ILE A 283 -10.08 11.13 1.83
N GLN A 284 -11.22 11.73 1.51
CA GLN A 284 -11.89 12.78 2.30
C GLN A 284 -13.15 12.24 2.99
N GLY A 285 -13.67 13.01 3.95
CA GLY A 285 -14.87 12.68 4.74
C GLY A 285 -14.55 12.18 6.15
N SER A 286 -15.57 11.72 6.86
CA SER A 286 -15.45 11.01 8.14
C SER A 286 -14.75 9.66 7.97
N ASP A 287 -14.36 9.02 9.07
CA ASP A 287 -13.73 7.71 9.01
C ASP A 287 -14.72 6.61 8.54
N ALA A 288 -16.01 6.75 8.87
CA ALA A 288 -17.06 5.85 8.40
C ALA A 288 -17.30 5.98 6.89
N GLU A 289 -17.40 7.21 6.38
CA GLU A 289 -17.54 7.46 4.93
C GLU A 289 -16.32 6.94 4.15
N PHE A 290 -15.12 7.10 4.69
CA PHE A 290 -13.92 6.55 4.08
C PHE A 290 -13.96 5.02 3.98
N ASN A 291 -14.35 4.33 5.06
CA ASN A 291 -14.44 2.87 5.05
C ASN A 291 -15.46 2.36 4.02
N ILE A 292 -16.64 3.00 3.92
CA ILE A 292 -17.65 2.68 2.90
C ILE A 292 -17.06 2.82 1.49
N LYS A 293 -16.35 3.92 1.21
CA LYS A 293 -15.71 4.13 -0.11
C LYS A 293 -14.66 3.07 -0.42
N VAL A 294 -13.89 2.63 0.58
CA VAL A 294 -12.90 1.55 0.42
C VAL A 294 -13.59 0.24 0.06
N ASP A 295 -14.66 -0.12 0.78
CA ASP A 295 -15.40 -1.37 0.54
C ASP A 295 -16.08 -1.37 -0.84
N GLU A 296 -16.77 -0.29 -1.18
CA GLU A 296 -17.43 -0.11 -2.48
C GLU A 296 -16.42 -0.18 -3.63
N PHE A 297 -15.29 0.51 -3.50
CA PHE A 297 -14.27 0.49 -4.54
C PHE A 297 -13.61 -0.89 -4.66
N SER A 298 -13.35 -1.57 -3.55
CA SER A 298 -12.81 -2.93 -3.53
C SER A 298 -13.72 -3.90 -4.28
N GLN A 299 -15.04 -3.86 -4.04
CA GLN A 299 -16.00 -4.68 -4.77
C GLN A 299 -16.06 -4.33 -6.26
N LYS A 300 -15.93 -3.04 -6.59
CA LYS A 300 -15.89 -2.57 -7.98
C LYS A 300 -14.64 -3.07 -8.70
N VAL A 301 -13.48 -3.09 -8.03
CA VAL A 301 -12.24 -3.67 -8.55
C VAL A 301 -12.44 -5.15 -8.84
N LYS A 302 -12.94 -5.94 -7.88
CA LYS A 302 -13.17 -7.38 -8.08
C LYS A 302 -14.07 -7.64 -9.29
N THR A 303 -15.23 -6.98 -9.33
CA THR A 303 -16.20 -7.12 -10.43
C THR A 303 -15.60 -6.73 -11.79
N HIS A 304 -14.88 -5.61 -11.84
CA HIS A 304 -14.25 -5.11 -13.07
C HIS A 304 -13.17 -6.07 -13.56
N MET A 305 -12.38 -6.63 -12.65
CA MET A 305 -11.28 -7.54 -13.00
C MET A 305 -11.75 -8.96 -13.32
N SER A 306 -12.89 -9.42 -12.80
CA SER A 306 -13.41 -10.78 -13.11
C SER A 306 -13.65 -11.00 -14.60
N VAL A 307 -13.92 -9.93 -15.36
CA VAL A 307 -14.05 -10.00 -16.83
C VAL A 307 -12.76 -10.51 -17.49
N CYS A 308 -11.60 -10.20 -16.90
CA CYS A 308 -10.28 -10.62 -17.41
C CYS A 308 -10.05 -12.13 -17.36
N GLN A 309 -10.78 -12.85 -16.50
CA GLN A 309 -10.69 -14.32 -16.42
C GLN A 309 -11.34 -15.01 -17.63
N SER A 310 -12.20 -14.30 -18.38
CA SER A 310 -12.80 -14.81 -19.61
C SER A 310 -11.96 -14.58 -20.87
N TYR A 311 -10.93 -13.72 -20.78
CA TYR A 311 -9.98 -13.44 -21.88
C TYR A 311 -8.99 -14.57 -22.12
#